data_AF-A0A1Y0FY41-F1
#
_entry.id   AF-A0A1Y0FY41-F1
#
_cell.length_a   1.000
_cell.length_b   1.000
_cell.length_c   1.000
_cell.angle_alpha   90.00
_cell.angle_beta   90.00
_cell.angle_gamma   90.00
#
_symmetry.space_group_name_H-M   'P 1'
#
loop_
_entity.id
_entity.type
_entity.pdbx_description
1 polymer ?
#
loop_
_entity_poly.entity_id
_entity_poly.type
_entity_poly.pdbx_seq_one_letter_code
_entity_poly.pdbx_strand_id
1 'polypeptide(L)'
;MTIRLLTIIATLLLSLHVPLATALTMEQFSNICKSSPVKCSDHPTVQAYVGGALDLLATLDERTDYLQKVYCKAPKELFDVPAIIRFMEQRSEQYRSDNAMLVLIRYFEERGGCNHE
;
A
#
# COMPACT_ATOMS: atom_id res chain seq x y z
N MET A 1 -10.57 37.97 29.98
CA MET A 1 -10.47 37.25 28.69
C MET A 1 -11.33 35.99 28.81
N THR A 2 -12.47 35.98 28.13
CA THR A 2 -13.59 35.06 28.39
C THR A 2 -13.31 33.67 27.81
N ILE A 3 -13.79 32.62 28.48
CA ILE A 3 -13.68 31.19 28.08
C ILE A 3 -14.10 30.94 26.62
N ARG A 4 -14.96 31.81 26.06
CA ARG A 4 -15.39 31.82 24.65
C ARG A 4 -14.27 32.12 23.65
N LEU A 5 -13.30 32.98 24.01
CA LEU A 5 -12.16 33.29 23.14
C LEU A 5 -11.19 32.10 23.06
N LEU A 6 -10.98 31.40 24.17
CA LEU A 6 -10.14 30.19 24.24
C LEU A 6 -10.72 29.04 23.41
N THR A 7 -12.04 28.86 23.41
CA THR A 7 -12.71 27.83 22.61
C THR A 7 -12.62 28.11 21.11
N ILE A 8 -12.80 29.38 20.69
CA ILE A 8 -12.66 29.78 19.28
C ILE A 8 -11.23 29.53 18.78
N ILE A 9 -10.21 29.90 19.57
CA ILE A 9 -8.81 29.68 19.22
C ILE A 9 -8.49 28.18 19.12
N ALA A 10 -8.98 27.37 20.06
CA ALA A 10 -8.77 25.92 20.05
C ALA A 10 -9.38 25.26 18.81
N THR A 11 -10.61 25.64 18.43
CA THR A 11 -11.26 25.13 17.21
C THR A 11 -10.56 25.58 15.93
N LEU A 12 -9.97 26.78 15.90
CA LEU A 12 -9.23 27.30 14.75
C LEU A 12 -7.87 26.61 14.56
N LEU A 13 -7.23 26.19 15.67
CA LEU A 13 -5.97 25.44 15.63
C LEU A 13 -6.18 23.97 15.19
N LEU A 14 -7.34 23.39 15.48
CA LEU A 14 -7.72 22.04 15.05
C LEU A 14 -7.94 21.96 13.53
N SER A 15 -8.44 23.02 12.88
CA SER A 15 -8.64 23.06 11.43
C SER A 15 -7.36 23.27 10.61
N LEU A 16 -6.23 23.55 11.25
CA LEU A 16 -4.91 23.68 10.59
C LEU A 16 -4.16 22.35 10.47
N HIS A 17 -4.62 21.28 11.13
CA HIS A 17 -4.06 19.94 10.97
C HIS A 17 -4.70 19.23 9.79
N VAL A 18 -4.31 19.63 8.57
CA VAL A 18 -4.56 18.79 7.39
C VAL A 18 -3.46 17.72 7.38
N PRO A 19 -3.76 16.43 7.65
CA PRO A 19 -2.75 15.40 7.50
C PRO A 19 -2.32 15.38 6.03
N LEU A 20 -1.03 15.59 5.78
CA LEU A 20 -0.47 15.40 4.45
C LEU A 20 -0.59 13.91 4.12
N ALA A 21 -1.20 13.56 2.99
CA ALA A 21 -1.23 12.19 2.51
C ALA A 21 0.18 11.79 2.06
N THR A 22 0.92 11.10 2.93
CA THR A 22 2.23 10.54 2.61
C THR A 22 2.08 9.10 2.13
N ALA A 23 2.92 8.73 1.17
CA ALA A 23 2.99 7.34 0.73
C ALA A 23 3.53 6.47 1.85
N LEU A 24 2.91 5.31 2.06
CA LEU A 24 3.35 4.32 3.03
C LEU A 24 4.73 3.77 2.62
N THR A 25 5.71 3.80 3.51
CA THR A 25 7.00 3.14 3.30
C THR A 25 6.96 1.67 3.70
N MET A 26 7.93 0.87 3.25
CA MET A 26 8.06 -0.52 3.70
C MET A 26 8.36 -0.65 5.19
N GLU A 27 9.07 0.31 5.78
CA GLU A 27 9.25 0.37 7.24
C GLU A 27 7.91 0.51 7.95
N GLN A 28 7.08 1.45 7.51
CA GLN A 28 5.75 1.66 8.11
C GLN A 28 4.84 0.46 7.90
N PHE A 29 4.87 -0.15 6.71
CA PHE A 29 4.19 -1.41 6.43
C PHE A 29 4.63 -2.52 7.41
N SER A 30 5.95 -2.72 7.57
CA SER A 30 6.52 -3.70 8.49
C SER A 30 6.13 -3.44 9.94
N ASN A 31 6.10 -2.17 10.36
CA ASN A 31 5.68 -1.78 11.71
C ASN A 31 4.20 -2.06 11.96
N ILE A 32 3.33 -1.90 10.95
CA ILE A 32 1.91 -2.31 11.05
C ILE A 32 1.82 -3.83 11.22
N CYS A 33 2.55 -4.62 10.42
CA CYS A 33 2.60 -6.08 10.56
C CYS A 33 3.05 -6.50 11.97
N LYS A 34 4.18 -5.94 12.45
CA LYS A 34 4.83 -6.32 13.73
C LYS A 34 4.05 -5.88 14.97
N SER A 35 3.19 -4.85 14.86
CA SER A 35 2.43 -4.34 16.01
C SER A 35 1.13 -5.12 16.28
N SER A 36 0.78 -6.08 15.43
CA SER A 36 -0.47 -6.84 15.51
C SER A 36 -0.24 -8.29 15.95
N PRO A 37 -1.16 -8.88 16.75
CA PRO A 37 -1.06 -10.29 17.15
C PRO A 37 -1.49 -11.27 16.03
N VAL A 38 -2.09 -10.78 14.94
CA VAL A 38 -2.47 -11.61 13.80
C VAL A 38 -1.34 -11.65 12.76
N LYS A 39 -1.36 -12.65 11.87
CA LYS A 39 -0.44 -12.69 10.73
C LYS A 39 -0.65 -11.44 9.87
N CYS A 40 0.42 -10.92 9.27
CA CYS A 40 0.29 -9.70 8.48
C CYS A 40 -0.70 -9.87 7.30
N SER A 41 -0.77 -11.06 6.69
CA SER A 41 -1.75 -11.41 5.65
C SER A 41 -3.20 -11.30 6.09
N ASP A 42 -3.46 -11.38 7.39
CA ASP A 42 -4.79 -11.36 8.00
C ASP A 42 -5.10 -9.99 8.63
N HIS A 43 -4.19 -9.02 8.51
CA HIS A 43 -4.34 -7.69 9.07
C HIS A 43 -5.27 -6.82 8.18
N PRO A 44 -6.40 -6.30 8.70
CA PRO A 44 -7.41 -5.64 7.87
C PRO A 44 -6.89 -4.38 7.17
N THR A 45 -6.11 -3.54 7.86
CA THR A 45 -5.49 -2.35 7.25
C THR A 45 -4.53 -2.70 6.11
N VAL A 46 -3.77 -3.79 6.25
CA VAL A 46 -2.81 -4.24 5.24
C VAL A 46 -3.55 -4.82 4.04
N GLN A 47 -4.58 -5.63 4.28
CA GLN A 47 -5.46 -6.13 3.22
C GLN A 47 -6.12 -4.99 2.45
N ALA A 48 -6.62 -3.96 3.13
CA ALA A 48 -7.23 -2.79 2.49
C ALA A 48 -6.20 -1.98 1.67
N TYR A 49 -4.98 -1.80 2.19
CA TYR A 49 -3.89 -1.14 1.48
C TYR A 49 -3.53 -1.87 0.18
N VAL A 50 -3.32 -3.19 0.25
CA VAL A 50 -3.02 -4.01 -0.93
C VAL A 50 -4.22 -4.08 -1.88
N GLY A 51 -5.44 -4.21 -1.35
CA GLY A 51 -6.67 -4.20 -2.16
C GLY A 51 -6.83 -2.90 -2.95
N GLY A 52 -6.62 -1.74 -2.32
CA GLY A 52 -6.66 -0.45 -3.02
C GLY A 52 -5.59 -0.31 -4.12
N ALA A 53 -4.43 -0.93 -3.93
CA ALA A 53 -3.41 -1.02 -4.98
C ALA A 53 -3.89 -1.86 -6.18
N LEU A 54 -4.52 -3.00 -5.90
CA LEU A 54 -5.07 -3.88 -6.91
C LEU A 54 -6.21 -3.21 -7.69
N ASP A 55 -7.07 -2.45 -7.01
CA ASP A 55 -8.14 -1.68 -7.66
C ASP A 55 -7.57 -0.62 -8.62
N LEU A 56 -6.49 0.07 -8.23
CA LEU A 56 -5.80 1.00 -9.13
C LEU A 56 -5.23 0.28 -10.35
N LEU A 57 -4.55 -0.86 -10.15
CA LEU A 57 -3.98 -1.64 -11.24
C LEU A 57 -5.05 -2.19 -12.18
N ALA A 58 -6.17 -2.70 -11.65
CA ALA A 58 -7.31 -3.13 -12.45
C ALA A 58 -7.90 -1.99 -13.28
N THR A 59 -8.08 -0.81 -12.65
CA THR A 59 -8.58 0.39 -13.35
C THR A 59 -7.67 0.80 -14.50
N LEU A 60 -6.35 0.76 -14.31
CA LEU A 60 -5.38 1.07 -15.35
C LEU A 60 -5.42 0.04 -16.48
N ASP A 61 -5.56 -1.24 -16.15
CA ASP A 61 -5.64 -2.32 -17.14
C ASP A 61 -6.90 -2.18 -18.00
N GLU A 62 -8.07 -2.00 -17.37
CA GLU A 62 -9.35 -1.81 -18.07
C GLU A 62 -9.33 -0.64 -19.06
N ARG A 63 -8.52 0.39 -18.78
CA ARG A 63 -8.41 1.58 -19.62
C ARG A 63 -7.37 1.49 -20.72
N THR A 64 -6.32 0.69 -20.54
CA THR A 64 -5.10 0.81 -21.36
C THR A 64 -4.41 -0.50 -21.71
N ASP A 65 -4.92 -1.64 -21.25
CA ASP A 65 -4.24 -2.95 -21.26
C ASP A 65 -2.86 -2.87 -20.58
N TYR A 66 -2.72 -1.99 -19.56
CA TYR A 66 -1.46 -1.70 -18.88
C TYR A 66 -0.77 -2.98 -18.41
N LEU A 67 -1.50 -3.88 -17.76
CA LEU A 67 -0.92 -5.08 -17.18
C LEU A 67 -0.60 -6.12 -18.26
N GLN A 68 -1.37 -6.19 -19.35
CA GLN A 68 -1.07 -7.08 -20.49
C GLN A 68 0.19 -6.65 -21.26
N LYS A 69 0.48 -5.35 -21.30
CA LYS A 69 1.70 -4.81 -21.94
C LYS A 69 2.95 -5.04 -21.12
N VAL A 70 2.81 -5.14 -19.79
CA VAL A 70 3.94 -5.21 -18.86
C VAL A 70 4.18 -6.64 -18.37
N TYR A 71 3.14 -7.49 -18.29
CA TYR A 71 3.22 -8.83 -17.71
C TYR A 71 2.73 -9.90 -18.70
N CYS A 72 3.41 -11.04 -18.72
CA CYS A 72 3.10 -12.17 -19.61
C CYS A 72 1.99 -13.10 -19.07
N LYS A 73 1.76 -13.13 -17.75
CA LYS A 73 0.64 -13.87 -17.16
C LYS A 73 -0.62 -13.02 -17.15
N ALA A 74 -1.78 -13.68 -17.22
CA ALA A 74 -3.06 -13.01 -17.07
C ALA A 74 -3.09 -12.25 -15.72
N PRO A 75 -3.22 -10.91 -15.71
CA PRO A 75 -2.99 -10.10 -14.52
C PRO A 75 -3.88 -10.48 -13.32
N LYS A 76 -5.11 -10.92 -13.59
CA LYS A 76 -6.07 -11.39 -12.57
C LYS A 76 -5.58 -12.60 -11.78
N GLU A 77 -4.74 -13.45 -12.37
CA GLU A 77 -4.17 -14.61 -11.68
C GLU A 77 -3.11 -14.22 -10.65
N LEU A 78 -2.59 -12.99 -10.72
CA LEU A 78 -1.59 -12.47 -9.81
C LEU A 78 -2.21 -11.68 -8.65
N PHE A 79 -3.53 -11.46 -8.63
CA PHE A 79 -4.25 -10.69 -7.60
C PHE A 79 -4.48 -11.52 -6.32
N ASP A 80 -3.41 -12.16 -5.83
CA ASP A 80 -3.38 -12.94 -4.60
C ASP A 80 -2.90 -12.05 -3.45
N VAL A 81 -3.85 -11.45 -2.74
CA VAL A 81 -3.57 -10.52 -1.62
C VAL A 81 -2.67 -11.17 -0.55
N PRO A 82 -2.97 -12.38 -0.02
CA PRO A 82 -2.06 -13.05 0.92
C PRO A 82 -0.65 -13.28 0.38
N ALA A 83 -0.49 -13.67 -0.89
CA ALA A 83 0.83 -13.87 -1.48
C ALA A 83 1.60 -12.55 -1.63
N ILE A 84 0.94 -11.48 -2.06
CA ILE A 84 1.53 -10.14 -2.16
C ILE A 84 1.99 -9.66 -0.78
N ILE A 85 1.14 -9.77 0.25
CA ILE A 85 1.50 -9.35 1.61
C ILE A 85 2.71 -10.12 2.12
N ARG A 86 2.76 -11.44 1.93
CA ARG A 86 3.92 -12.25 2.31
C ARG A 86 5.18 -11.85 1.55
N PHE A 87 5.07 -11.56 0.25
CA PHE A 87 6.20 -11.11 -0.57
C PHE A 87 6.77 -9.78 -0.07
N MET A 88 5.89 -8.83 0.27
CA MET A 88 6.26 -7.53 0.82
C MET A 88 6.91 -7.67 2.20
N GLU A 89 6.32 -8.49 3.09
CA GLU A 89 6.85 -8.76 4.42
C GLU A 89 8.27 -9.36 4.35
N GLN A 90 8.50 -10.34 3.48
CA GLN A 90 9.81 -11.00 3.32
C GLN A 90 10.91 -10.05 2.83
N ARG A 91 10.56 -8.95 2.16
CA ARG A 91 11.51 -7.99 1.58
C ARG A 91 11.54 -6.66 2.34
N SER A 92 10.88 -6.56 3.50
CA SER A 92 10.70 -5.29 4.19
C SER A 92 12.00 -4.62 4.61
N GLU A 93 13.01 -5.40 5.02
CA GLU A 93 14.32 -4.86 5.39
C GLU A 93 15.12 -4.39 4.16
N GLN A 94 15.05 -5.13 3.05
CA GLN A 94 15.74 -4.78 1.81
C GLN A 94 15.27 -3.44 1.24
N TYR A 95 13.98 -3.16 1.33
CA TYR A 95 13.35 -1.97 0.74
C TYR A 95 12.84 -0.99 1.79
N ARG A 96 13.42 -0.99 3.00
CA ARG A 96 12.91 -0.29 4.18
C ARG A 96 12.42 1.15 3.92
N SER A 97 13.21 1.94 3.20
CA SER A 97 12.92 3.35 2.92
C SER A 97 12.06 3.59 1.67
N ASP A 98 11.81 2.54 0.88
CA ASP A 98 11.06 2.66 -0.35
C ASP A 98 9.56 2.75 -0.06
N ASN A 99 8.83 3.34 -1.00
CA ASN A 99 7.37 3.28 -1.04
C ASN A 99 6.92 1.82 -1.15
N ALA A 100 6.03 1.38 -0.26
CA ALA A 100 5.54 0.01 -0.20
C ALA A 100 4.84 -0.43 -1.50
N MET A 101 4.22 0.51 -2.23
CA MET A 101 3.64 0.25 -3.55
C MET A 101 4.69 -0.21 -4.55
N LEU A 102 5.93 0.29 -4.49
CA LEU A 102 7.00 -0.16 -5.39
C LEU A 102 7.30 -1.63 -5.18
N VAL A 103 7.31 -2.10 -3.92
CA VAL A 103 7.52 -3.52 -3.61
C VAL A 103 6.33 -4.38 -4.05
N LEU A 104 5.11 -3.84 -3.99
CA LEU A 104 3.95 -4.50 -4.58
C LEU A 104 4.08 -4.62 -6.11
N ILE A 105 4.50 -3.56 -6.82
CA ILE A 105 4.75 -3.64 -8.27
C ILE A 105 5.83 -4.67 -8.58
N ARG A 106 6.91 -4.74 -7.79
CA ARG A 106 7.96 -5.77 -7.94
C ARG A 106 7.41 -7.20 -7.84
N TYR A 107 6.37 -7.44 -7.04
CA TYR A 107 5.72 -8.75 -7.02
C TYR A 107 5.16 -9.12 -8.40
N PHE A 108 4.51 -8.18 -9.08
CA PHE A 108 3.99 -8.40 -10.43
C PHE A 108 5.12 -8.56 -11.45
N GLU A 109 6.19 -7.77 -11.35
CA GLU A 109 7.38 -7.90 -12.20
C GLU A 109 8.03 -9.27 -12.06
N GLU A 110 8.22 -9.77 -10.83
CA GLU A 110 8.87 -11.06 -10.59
C GLU A 110 7.95 -12.27 -10.87
N ARG A 111 6.65 -12.17 -10.56
CA ARG A 111 5.71 -13.31 -10.68
C ARG A 111 4.97 -13.36 -12.00
N GLY A 112 4.76 -12.20 -12.61
CA GLY A 112 4.06 -11.97 -13.87
C GLY A 112 4.97 -11.62 -15.03
N GLY A 113 6.24 -11.31 -14.78
CA GLY A 113 7.24 -11.05 -15.81
C GLY A 113 7.31 -12.16 -16.85
N CYS A 114 7.53 -11.75 -18.09
CA CYS A 114 7.96 -12.65 -19.14
C CYS A 114 9.36 -13.12 -18.73
N ASN A 115 9.56 -14.42 -18.48
CA ASN A 115 10.89 -14.95 -18.22
C ASN A 115 11.86 -14.41 -19.29
N HIS A 116 12.83 -13.58 -18.90
CA HIS A 116 14.05 -13.42 -19.68
C HIS A 116 14.93 -14.60 -19.29
N GLU A 117 14.69 -15.72 -19.99
CA GLU A 117 15.47 -16.97 -19.94
C GLU A 117 15.42 -17.76 -18.61
#